data_AF-A0A1Y4MUJ1-F1
#
_entry.id   AF-A0A1Y4MUJ1-F1
#
_cell.length_a   1.000
_cell.length_b   1.000
_cell.length_c   1.000
_cell.angle_alpha   90.00
_cell.angle_beta   90.00
_cell.angle_gamma   90.00
#
_symmetry.space_group_name_H-M   'P 1'
#
loop_
_entity.id
_entity.type
_entity.pdbx_description
1 polymer ?
#
loop_
_entity_poly.entity_id
_entity_poly.type
_entity_poly.pdbx_seq_one_letter_code
_entity_poly.pdbx_strand_id
1 'polypeptide(L)'
;METIIYIISISLQLAGALLLMIFVLSTKREKVIQRFAGNGIIARDNNTNEILYNEKAFKDSFKNAYLNKCSFAFIALGYFMGVFGAINYNKALVGILIVLCTGLIMGATYLIVNQIVSHSKVINKKITNEELSLAGVEPDIEDIPNDEIAKLFE
;
A
#
# COMPACT_ATOMS: atom_id res chain seq x y z
N MET A 1 19.49 -8.49 -27.82
CA MET A 1 19.49 -8.81 -26.37
C MET A 1 19.31 -7.54 -25.53
N GLU A 2 20.04 -6.46 -25.83
CA GLU A 2 19.94 -5.17 -25.13
C GLU A 2 18.53 -4.59 -25.07
N THR A 3 17.78 -4.63 -26.18
CA THR A 3 16.37 -4.15 -26.22
C THR A 3 15.44 -4.94 -25.32
N ILE A 4 15.65 -6.26 -25.18
CA ILE A 4 14.83 -7.12 -24.32
C ILE A 4 15.10 -6.78 -22.85
N ILE A 5 16.37 -6.65 -22.48
CA ILE A 5 16.78 -6.26 -21.12
C ILE A 5 16.24 -4.86 -20.79
N TYR A 6 16.28 -3.93 -21.75
CA TYR A 6 15.70 -2.60 -21.61
C TYR A 6 14.18 -2.65 -21.34
N ILE A 7 13.42 -3.40 -22.15
CA ILE A 7 11.96 -3.56 -21.98
C ILE A 7 11.64 -4.13 -20.60
N ILE A 8 12.35 -5.19 -20.18
CA ILE A 8 12.15 -5.82 -18.87
C ILE A 8 12.47 -4.83 -17.74
N SER A 9 13.57 -4.09 -17.84
CA SER A 9 14.01 -3.12 -16.84
C SER A 9 12.97 -2.01 -16.63
N ILE A 10 12.50 -1.37 -17.71
CA ILE A 10 11.46 -0.33 -17.62
C ILE A 10 10.16 -0.92 -17.09
N SER A 11 9.77 -2.12 -17.54
CA SER A 11 8.53 -2.76 -17.09
C SER A 11 8.53 -3.06 -15.59
N LEU A 12 9.66 -3.50 -15.04
CA LEU A 12 9.83 -3.72 -13.60
C LEU A 12 9.70 -2.42 -12.80
N GLN A 13 10.31 -1.33 -13.29
CA GLN A 13 10.25 -0.04 -12.62
C GLN A 13 8.84 0.56 -12.63
N LEU A 14 8.14 0.49 -13.77
CA LEU A 14 6.74 0.89 -13.89
C LEU A 14 5.85 0.05 -12.97
N ALA A 15 6.02 -1.27 -12.98
CA ALA A 15 5.24 -2.17 -12.12
C ALA A 15 5.45 -1.85 -10.64
N GLY A 16 6.71 -1.67 -10.20
CA GLY A 16 7.03 -1.30 -8.82
C GLY A 16 6.41 0.03 -8.41
N ALA A 17 6.54 1.07 -9.24
CA ALA A 17 5.97 2.39 -8.95
C ALA A 17 4.43 2.35 -8.86
N LEU A 18 3.77 1.63 -9.77
CA LEU A 18 2.31 1.50 -9.78
C LEU A 18 1.79 0.68 -8.61
N LEU A 19 2.44 -0.44 -8.27
CA LEU A 19 2.07 -1.26 -7.10
C LEU A 19 2.15 -0.44 -5.81
N LEU A 20 3.22 0.34 -5.62
CA LEU A 20 3.37 1.23 -4.45
C LEU A 20 2.29 2.32 -4.45
N MET A 21 1.99 2.90 -5.60
CA MET A 21 0.94 3.90 -5.71
C MET A 21 -0.45 3.36 -5.35
N ILE A 22 -0.79 2.16 -5.83
CA ILE A 22 -2.11 1.55 -5.65
C ILE A 22 -2.29 1.04 -4.22
N PHE A 23 -1.33 0.26 -3.71
CA PHE A 23 -1.51 -0.48 -2.46
C PHE A 23 -0.97 0.26 -1.24
N VAL A 24 0.09 1.06 -1.39
CA VAL A 24 0.77 1.70 -0.27
C VAL A 24 0.36 3.15 -0.06
N LEU A 25 -0.19 3.86 -1.05
CA LEU A 25 -0.37 5.31 -0.96
C LEU A 25 -1.83 5.78 -1.05
N SER A 26 -2.70 5.15 -0.25
CA SER A 26 -4.08 5.60 -0.15
C SER A 26 -4.15 7.03 0.41
N THR A 27 -4.82 7.90 -0.36
CA THR A 27 -5.13 9.29 -0.01
C THR A 27 -6.57 9.43 0.51
N LYS A 28 -7.31 8.31 0.61
CA LYS A 28 -8.64 8.30 1.23
C LYS A 28 -8.52 8.68 2.70
N ARG A 29 -9.37 9.60 3.14
CA ARG A 29 -9.33 10.16 4.50
C ARG A 29 -9.32 9.08 5.57
N GLU A 30 -10.19 8.08 5.46
CA GLU A 30 -10.26 6.93 6.38
C GLU A 30 -8.93 6.19 6.49
N LYS A 31 -8.25 5.93 5.37
CA LYS A 31 -6.97 5.22 5.36
C LYS A 31 -5.83 6.06 5.94
N VAL A 32 -5.87 7.38 5.74
CA VAL A 32 -4.91 8.29 6.37
C VAL A 32 -5.16 8.41 7.87
N ILE A 33 -6.42 8.47 8.31
CA ILE A 33 -6.79 8.43 9.73
C ILE A 33 -6.31 7.12 10.37
N GLN A 34 -6.55 5.95 9.75
CA GLN A 34 -6.07 4.66 10.25
C GLN A 34 -4.55 4.64 10.45
N ARG A 35 -3.79 5.17 9.47
CA ARG A 35 -2.32 5.27 9.58
C ARG A 35 -1.87 6.26 10.64
N PHE A 36 -2.58 7.38 10.76
CA PHE A 36 -2.29 8.39 11.77
C PHE A 36 -2.59 7.87 13.17
N ALA A 37 -3.70 7.14 13.36
CA ALA A 37 -4.07 6.51 14.63
C ALA A 37 -3.07 5.42 15.05
N GLY A 38 -2.54 4.65 14.10
CA GLY A 38 -1.51 3.64 14.39
C GLY A 38 -0.12 4.21 14.74
N ASN A 39 0.15 5.48 14.39
CA ASN A 39 1.48 6.11 14.55
C ASN A 39 1.48 7.38 15.42
N GLY A 40 0.31 7.87 15.82
CA GLY A 40 0.11 9.18 16.43
C GLY A 40 -0.79 9.09 17.66
N ILE A 41 -0.73 10.12 18.50
CA ILE A 41 -1.52 10.18 19.73
C ILE A 41 -2.86 10.84 19.40
N ILE A 42 -3.93 10.07 19.59
CA ILE A 42 -5.32 10.56 19.59
C ILE A 42 -5.83 10.34 21.01
N ALA A 43 -6.17 11.41 21.70
CA ALA A 43 -6.71 11.37 23.06
C ALA A 43 -8.15 11.90 23.06
N ARG A 44 -8.93 11.50 24.05
CA ARG A 44 -10.27 12.05 24.31
C ARG A 44 -10.25 12.77 25.66
N ASP A 45 -10.76 13.98 25.68
CA ASP A 45 -10.98 14.71 26.93
C ASP A 45 -12.21 14.11 27.66
N ASN A 46 -12.02 13.64 28.89
CA ASN A 46 -13.09 13.00 29.66
C ASN A 46 -14.19 13.96 30.14
N ASN A 47 -13.92 15.28 30.17
CA ASN A 47 -14.87 16.27 30.65
C ASN A 47 -15.69 16.88 29.51
N THR A 48 -15.07 17.14 28.37
CA THR A 48 -15.72 17.78 27.20
C THR A 48 -16.12 16.77 26.12
N ASN A 49 -15.64 15.52 26.22
CA ASN A 49 -15.77 14.47 25.21
C ASN A 49 -15.14 14.86 23.84
N GLU A 50 -14.27 15.87 23.82
CA GLU A 50 -13.59 16.33 22.61
C GLU A 50 -12.40 15.43 22.25
N ILE A 51 -12.16 15.24 20.96
CA ILE A 51 -11.01 14.49 20.46
C ILE A 51 -9.82 15.45 20.31
N LEU A 52 -8.77 15.20 21.08
CA LEU A 52 -7.51 15.91 21.06
C LEU A 52 -6.50 15.14 20.21
N TYR A 53 -5.98 15.80 19.18
CA TYR A 53 -4.95 15.24 18.32
C TYR A 53 -4.07 16.35 17.77
N ASN A 54 -2.85 15.99 17.36
CA ASN A 54 -1.96 16.94 16.72
C ASN A 54 -2.42 17.22 15.28
N GLU A 55 -3.21 18.28 15.11
CA GLU A 55 -3.77 18.67 13.80
C GLU A 55 -2.68 18.94 12.75
N LYS A 56 -1.53 19.48 13.15
CA LYS A 56 -0.40 19.73 12.26
C LYS A 56 0.18 18.41 11.74
N ALA A 57 0.44 17.45 12.63
CA ALA A 57 0.93 16.13 12.26
C ALA A 57 -0.08 15.35 11.39
N PHE A 58 -1.38 15.55 11.64
CA PHE A 58 -2.43 14.99 10.81
C PHE A 58 -2.41 15.57 9.38
N LYS A 59 -2.33 16.90 9.24
CA LYS A 59 -2.18 17.57 7.94
C LYS A 59 -0.91 17.15 7.21
N ASP A 60 0.21 17.02 7.93
CA ASP A 60 1.47 16.56 7.35
C ASP A 60 1.38 15.10 6.85
N SER A 61 0.59 14.24 7.53
CA SER A 61 0.33 12.88 7.07
C SER A 61 -0.42 12.85 5.73
N PHE A 62 -1.40 13.73 5.53
CA PHE A 62 -2.04 13.91 4.22
C PHE A 62 -1.06 14.42 3.18
N LYS A 63 -0.31 15.47 3.50
CA LYS A 63 0.68 16.06 2.60
C LYS A 63 1.68 15.01 2.12
N ASN A 64 2.20 14.18 3.02
CA ASN A 64 3.13 13.10 2.69
C ASN A 64 2.49 12.03 1.80
N ALA A 65 1.22 11.66 2.05
CA ALA A 65 0.51 10.73 1.17
C ALA A 65 0.38 11.25 -0.27
N TYR A 66 0.05 12.53 -0.44
CA TYR A 66 -0.01 13.17 -1.76
C TYR A 66 1.37 13.31 -2.41
N LEU A 67 2.38 13.77 -1.67
CA LEU A 67 3.75 13.91 -2.17
C LEU A 67 4.29 12.56 -2.65
N ASN A 68 4.13 11.50 -1.86
CA ASN A 68 4.55 10.16 -2.26
C ASN A 68 3.84 9.71 -3.54
N LYS A 69 2.52 9.93 -3.64
CA LYS A 69 1.75 9.57 -4.84
C LYS A 69 2.28 10.29 -6.08
N CYS A 70 2.58 11.58 -5.97
CA CYS A 70 3.21 12.34 -7.04
C CYS A 70 4.62 11.82 -7.38
N SER A 71 5.45 11.51 -6.37
CA SER A 71 6.80 10.96 -6.60
C SER A 71 6.77 9.66 -7.40
N PHE A 72 5.90 8.71 -7.06
CA PHE A 72 5.77 7.47 -7.83
C PHE A 72 5.18 7.72 -9.23
N ALA A 73 4.29 8.69 -9.38
CA ALA A 73 3.80 9.09 -10.70
C ALA A 73 4.93 9.66 -11.57
N PHE A 74 5.78 10.51 -11.02
CA PHE A 74 6.94 11.07 -11.73
C PHE A 74 7.96 9.99 -12.09
N ILE A 75 8.20 9.01 -11.20
CA ILE A 75 9.05 7.85 -11.52
C ILE A 75 8.47 7.08 -12.69
N ALA A 76 7.18 6.73 -12.63
CA ALA A 76 6.52 5.98 -13.70
C ALA A 76 6.55 6.75 -15.03
N LEU A 77 6.17 8.03 -15.01
CA LEU A 77 6.19 8.87 -16.20
C LEU A 77 7.59 9.08 -16.76
N GLY A 78 8.60 9.31 -15.90
CA GLY A 78 9.98 9.52 -16.33
C GLY A 78 10.54 8.31 -17.08
N TYR A 79 10.34 7.11 -16.54
CA TYR A 79 10.78 5.88 -17.21
C TYR A 79 10.00 5.59 -18.48
N PHE A 80 8.68 5.83 -18.49
CA PHE A 80 7.87 5.68 -19.69
C PHE A 80 8.26 6.68 -20.79
N MET A 81 8.49 7.95 -20.44
CA MET A 81 8.97 8.98 -21.39
C MET A 81 10.36 8.65 -21.93
N GLY A 82 11.23 8.02 -21.12
CA GLY A 82 12.53 7.52 -21.56
C GLY A 82 12.46 6.57 -22.77
N VAL A 83 11.34 5.86 -22.94
CA VAL A 83 11.08 4.98 -24.10
C VAL A 83 11.02 5.77 -25.41
N PHE A 84 10.54 7.00 -25.38
CA PHE A 84 10.41 7.84 -26.57
C PHE A 84 11.70 8.61 -26.91
N GLY A 85 12.77 8.41 -26.13
CA GLY A 85 14.12 8.93 -26.39
C GLY A 85 14.79 8.36 -27.65
N ALA A 86 16.12 8.39 -27.71
CA ALA A 86 16.91 7.97 -28.87
C ALA A 86 17.02 6.43 -29.00
N ILE A 87 15.88 5.74 -29.12
CA ILE A 87 15.84 4.30 -29.38
C ILE A 87 15.81 4.07 -30.89
N ASN A 88 16.72 3.22 -31.40
CA ASN A 88 16.85 2.85 -32.82
C ASN A 88 15.76 1.88 -33.32
N TYR A 89 14.70 1.66 -32.56
CA TYR A 89 13.61 0.71 -32.84
C TYR A 89 12.27 1.43 -32.90
N ASN A 90 11.22 0.73 -33.37
CA ASN A 90 9.87 1.27 -33.39
C ASN A 90 9.39 1.56 -31.95
N LYS A 91 9.42 2.84 -31.58
CA LYS A 91 9.10 3.34 -30.23
C LYS A 91 7.70 2.96 -29.79
N ALA A 92 6.72 2.97 -30.69
CA ALA A 92 5.34 2.59 -30.39
C ALA A 92 5.24 1.11 -30.03
N LEU A 93 5.90 0.24 -30.79
CA LEU A 93 5.93 -1.20 -30.51
C LEU A 93 6.63 -1.50 -29.17
N VAL A 94 7.76 -0.84 -28.90
CA VAL A 94 8.48 -0.98 -27.62
C VAL A 94 7.60 -0.50 -26.46
N GLY A 95 6.92 0.63 -26.61
CA GLY A 95 5.99 1.14 -25.60
C GLY A 95 4.83 0.18 -25.30
N ILE A 96 4.22 -0.41 -26.33
CA ILE A 96 3.16 -1.42 -26.17
C ILE A 96 3.68 -2.65 -25.42
N LEU A 97 4.86 -3.16 -25.78
CA LEU A 97 5.47 -4.30 -25.08
C LEU A 97 5.73 -3.98 -23.61
N ILE A 98 6.23 -2.78 -23.30
CA ILE A 98 6.45 -2.34 -21.92
C ILE A 98 5.15 -2.31 -21.12
N VAL A 99 4.07 -1.78 -21.69
CA VAL A 99 2.76 -1.76 -21.00
C VAL A 99 2.25 -3.18 -20.74
N LEU A 100 2.33 -4.07 -21.73
CA LEU A 100 1.92 -5.47 -21.60
C LEU A 100 2.77 -6.21 -20.54
N CYS A 101 4.09 -6.10 -20.62
CA CYS A 101 5.01 -6.70 -19.65
C CYS A 101 4.77 -6.15 -18.24
N THR A 102 4.55 -4.84 -18.09
CA THR A 102 4.22 -4.21 -16.80
C THR A 102 2.95 -4.82 -16.21
N GLY A 103 1.87 -4.92 -17.01
CA GLY A 103 0.62 -5.52 -16.56
C GLY A 103 0.76 -6.99 -16.16
N LEU A 104 1.50 -7.78 -16.94
CA LEU A 104 1.81 -9.18 -16.61
C LEU A 104 2.60 -9.31 -15.31
N ILE A 105 3.62 -8.47 -15.11
CA ILE A 105 4.42 -8.45 -13.87
C ILE A 105 3.51 -8.12 -12.69
N MET A 106 2.69 -7.07 -12.79
CA MET A 106 1.76 -6.70 -11.73
C MET A 106 0.77 -7.82 -11.37
N GLY A 107 0.16 -8.44 -12.40
CA GLY A 107 -0.75 -9.57 -12.21
C GLY A 107 -0.07 -10.77 -11.55
N ALA A 108 1.12 -11.14 -12.03
CA ALA A 108 1.92 -12.20 -11.44
C ALA A 108 2.30 -11.89 -9.99
N THR A 109 2.73 -10.66 -9.68
CA THR A 109 3.02 -10.23 -8.31
C THR A 109 1.80 -10.37 -7.41
N TYR A 110 0.62 -9.95 -7.87
CA TYR A 110 -0.61 -10.07 -7.10
C TYR A 110 -0.94 -11.55 -6.78
N LEU A 111 -0.86 -12.43 -7.78
CA LEU A 111 -1.10 -13.87 -7.59
C LEU A 111 -0.09 -14.51 -6.64
N ILE A 112 1.20 -14.19 -6.80
CA ILE A 112 2.28 -14.69 -5.94
C ILE A 112 2.06 -14.25 -4.49
N VAL A 113 1.75 -12.97 -4.26
CA VAL A 113 1.49 -12.43 -2.91
C VAL A 113 0.28 -13.11 -2.28
N ASN A 114 -0.82 -13.26 -3.00
CA ASN A 114 -1.99 -13.97 -2.50
C ASN A 114 -1.67 -15.42 -2.13
N GLN A 115 -0.89 -16.13 -2.95
CA GLN A 115 -0.47 -17.49 -2.67
C GLN A 115 0.42 -17.57 -1.42
N ILE A 116 1.35 -16.64 -1.25
CA ILE A 116 2.20 -16.54 -0.06
C ILE A 116 1.35 -16.31 1.18
N VAL A 117 0.41 -15.36 1.12
CA VAL A 117 -0.49 -15.06 2.25
C VAL A 117 -1.33 -16.28 2.61
N SER A 118 -1.93 -16.98 1.64
CA SER A 118 -2.79 -18.13 1.91
C SER A 118 -2.05 -19.36 2.45
N HIS A 119 -0.77 -19.56 2.09
CA HIS A 119 0.02 -20.71 2.52
C HIS A 119 0.95 -20.42 3.70
N SER A 120 1.14 -19.14 4.08
CA SER A 120 2.03 -18.77 5.17
C SER A 120 1.42 -19.14 6.52
N LYS A 121 2.01 -20.13 7.19
CA LYS A 121 1.62 -20.53 8.55
C LYS A 121 1.81 -19.40 9.56
N VAL A 122 2.79 -18.51 9.34
CA VAL A 122 3.08 -17.39 10.22
C VAL A 122 1.97 -16.33 10.15
N ILE A 123 1.51 -16.01 8.94
CA ILE A 123 0.46 -15.00 8.72
C ILE A 123 -0.90 -15.53 9.18
N ASN A 124 -1.19 -16.81 8.94
CA ASN A 124 -2.48 -17.41 9.27
C ASN A 124 -2.55 -17.97 10.70
N LYS A 125 -1.50 -17.79 11.52
CA LYS A 125 -1.55 -18.10 12.94
C LYS A 125 -2.47 -17.10 13.64
N LYS A 126 -3.31 -17.57 14.57
CA LYS A 126 -4.12 -16.69 15.42
C LYS A 126 -3.22 -15.78 16.25
N ILE A 127 -3.59 -14.51 16.34
CA ILE A 127 -2.92 -13.53 17.21
C ILE A 127 -3.05 -13.98 18.66
N THR A 128 -1.95 -13.95 19.42
CA THR A 128 -1.93 -14.33 20.85
C THR A 128 -1.93 -13.11 21.77
N ASN A 129 -2.40 -13.28 23.01
CA ASN A 129 -2.35 -12.22 24.03
C ASN A 129 -0.92 -11.75 24.33
N GLU A 130 0.07 -12.65 24.22
CA GLU A 130 1.48 -12.30 24.35
C GLU A 130 1.93 -11.38 23.20
N GLU A 131 1.53 -11.65 21.95
CA GLU A 131 1.82 -10.80 20.80
C GLU A 131 1.15 -9.42 20.92
N LEU A 132 -0.07 -9.36 21.46
CA LEU A 132 -0.77 -8.10 21.73
C LEU A 132 -0.10 -7.27 22.84
N SER A 133 0.27 -7.92 23.95
CA SER A 133 0.97 -7.27 25.06
C SER A 133 2.34 -6.72 24.62
N LEU A 134 3.10 -7.48 23.82
CA LEU A 134 4.35 -7.03 23.23
C LEU A 134 4.16 -5.85 22.26
N ALA A 135 3.02 -5.78 21.58
CA ALA A 135 2.67 -4.68 20.68
C ALA A 135 2.09 -3.44 21.40
N GLY A 136 1.88 -3.51 22.72
CA GLY A 136 1.26 -2.43 23.50
C GLY A 136 -0.22 -2.21 23.15
N VAL A 137 -0.90 -3.24 22.66
CA VAL A 137 -2.32 -3.19 22.28
C VAL A 137 -3.14 -3.89 23.38
N GLU A 138 -3.99 -3.12 24.05
CA GLU A 138 -4.99 -3.68 24.97
C GLU A 138 -6.22 -4.12 24.16
N PRO A 139 -6.65 -5.39 24.25
CA PRO A 139 -7.88 -5.84 23.61
C PRO A 139 -9.09 -5.20 24.32
N ASP A 140 -10.08 -4.75 23.55
CA ASP A 140 -11.38 -4.38 24.11
C ASP A 140 -12.03 -5.62 24.74
N ILE A 141 -12.24 -5.58 26.06
CA ILE A 141 -12.75 -6.70 26.87
C ILE A 141 -14.26 -6.54 27.12
N GLU A 142 -14.99 -5.82 26.25
CA GLU A 142 -16.44 -5.79 26.36
C GLU A 142 -17.00 -7.20 26.19
N ASP A 143 -17.99 -7.58 27.00
CA ASP A 143 -18.74 -8.83 26.87
C ASP A 143 -19.53 -8.79 25.55
N ILE A 144 -18.84 -9.05 24.43
CA ILE A 144 -19.45 -9.10 23.11
C ILE A 144 -20.43 -10.28 23.12
N PRO A 145 -21.73 -10.05 22.92
CA PRO A 145 -22.71 -11.12 22.95
C PRO A 145 -22.46 -12.10 21.79
N ASN A 146 -22.73 -13.39 22.03
CA ASN A 146 -22.35 -14.49 21.12
C ASN A 146 -22.88 -14.34 19.68
N ASP A 147 -23.99 -13.62 19.49
CA ASP A 147 -24.57 -13.33 18.18
C ASP A 147 -23.78 -12.26 17.39
N GLU A 148 -23.08 -11.35 18.07
CA GLU A 148 -22.12 -10.45 17.44
C GLU A 148 -20.79 -11.15 17.12
N ILE A 149 -20.35 -12.08 17.99
CA ILE A 149 -19.17 -12.92 17.71
C ILE A 149 -19.39 -13.77 16.45
N ALA A 150 -20.58 -14.35 16.28
CA ALA A 150 -20.92 -15.18 15.12
C ALA A 150 -20.78 -14.41 13.79
N LYS A 151 -21.11 -13.11 13.77
CA LYS A 151 -20.99 -12.24 12.58
C LYS A 151 -19.55 -11.92 12.19
N LEU A 152 -18.57 -12.12 13.07
CA LEU A 152 -17.16 -11.86 12.77
C LEU A 152 -16.51 -12.98 11.94
N PHE A 153 -17.18 -14.13 11.80
CA PHE A 153 -16.67 -15.33 11.12
C PHE A 153 -17.52 -15.78 9.92
N GLU A 154 -18.56 -15.02 9.54
CA GLU A 154 -19.27 -15.14 8.25
C GLU A 154 -18.51 -14.42 7.12
#